data_AF-A0A3L7NPQ7-F1
#
_entry.id   AF-A0A3L7NPQ7-F1
#
_cell.length_a   1.000
_cell.length_b   1.000
_cell.length_c   1.000
_cell.angle_alpha   90.00
_cell.angle_beta   90.00
_cell.angle_gamma   90.00
#
_symmetry.space_group_name_H-M   'P 1'
#
loop_
_entity.id
_entity.type
_entity.pdbx_description
1 polymer ?
#
loop_
_entity_poly.entity_id
_entity_poly.type
_entity_poly.pdbx_seq_one_letter_code
_entity_poly.pdbx_strand_id
1 'polypeptide(L)'
;MPSPPLRPTDSPWFWGMLFSAMSLIGMAIIAPKYDVRQRQIEGRFLGRQQANNERTRRAAGLEPIDLAEQAEDRDLVAPRRIVPLWTLATLAAIATAASAVMFAREVRHAHR
;
A
#
# COMPACT_ATOMS: atom_id res chain seq x y z
N MET A 1 -32.13 17.22 33.13
CA MET A 1 -32.45 15.98 32.37
C MET A 1 -31.17 15.18 32.28
N PRO A 2 -31.19 13.86 32.54
CA PRO A 2 -29.99 13.03 32.34
C PRO A 2 -29.57 13.07 30.87
N SER A 3 -28.27 13.17 30.62
CA SER A 3 -27.70 13.12 29.27
C SER A 3 -27.98 11.74 28.66
N PRO A 4 -28.39 11.66 27.38
CA PRO A 4 -28.61 10.37 26.74
C PRO A 4 -27.28 9.58 26.68
N PRO A 5 -27.34 8.23 26.75
CA PRO A 5 -26.15 7.40 26.63
C PRO A 5 -25.49 7.59 25.27
N LEU A 6 -24.15 7.57 25.24
CA LEU A 6 -23.38 7.68 24.01
C LEU A 6 -23.78 6.57 23.02
N ARG A 7 -24.31 6.94 21.86
CA ARG A 7 -24.56 6.00 20.77
C ARG A 7 -23.30 5.88 19.93
N PRO A 8 -22.81 4.66 19.61
CA PRO A 8 -21.60 4.49 18.81
C PRO A 8 -21.64 5.26 17.48
N THR A 9 -22.82 5.31 16.84
CA THR A 9 -23.04 5.99 15.55
C THR A 9 -22.91 7.51 15.61
N ASP A 10 -22.97 8.11 16.79
CA ASP A 10 -22.86 9.56 16.98
C ASP A 10 -21.37 9.97 17.16
N SER A 11 -20.47 8.99 17.36
CA SER A 11 -19.04 9.25 17.50
C SER A 11 -18.33 9.28 16.14
N PRO A 12 -17.59 10.35 15.81
CA PRO A 12 -16.76 10.37 14.61
C PRO A 12 -15.64 9.32 14.66
N TRP A 13 -15.18 8.94 15.85
CA TRP A 13 -14.12 7.95 16.04
C TRP A 13 -14.60 6.53 15.72
N PHE A 14 -15.86 6.22 16.00
CA PHE A 14 -16.47 4.95 15.56
C PHE A 14 -16.47 4.82 14.04
N TRP A 15 -16.89 5.86 13.32
CA TRP A 15 -16.90 5.85 11.86
C TRP A 15 -15.50 5.79 11.26
N GLY A 16 -14.54 6.53 11.83
CA GLY A 16 -13.14 6.47 11.42
C GLY A 16 -12.54 5.06 11.58
N MET A 17 -12.84 4.40 12.70
CA MET A 17 -12.43 3.02 12.94
C MET A 17 -13.09 2.06 11.94
N LEU A 18 -14.40 2.16 11.73
CA LEU A 18 -15.14 1.29 10.81
C LEU A 18 -14.64 1.44 9.36
N PHE A 19 -14.47 2.68 8.89
CA PHE A 19 -14.00 2.96 7.53
C PHE A 19 -12.58 2.45 7.29
N SER A 20 -11.66 2.71 8.23
CA SER A 20 -10.28 2.24 8.12
C SER A 20 -10.17 0.71 8.21
N ALA A 21 -10.97 0.08 9.07
CA ALA A 21 -11.05 -1.38 9.15
C ALA A 21 -11.61 -2.00 7.86
N MET A 22 -12.67 -1.41 7.28
CA MET A 22 -13.19 -1.85 5.98
C MET A 22 -12.17 -1.65 4.85
N SER A 23 -11.35 -0.61 4.91
CA SER A 23 -10.27 -0.39 3.94
C SER A 23 -9.22 -1.50 4.01
N LEU A 24 -8.85 -1.99 5.19
CA LEU A 24 -7.96 -3.15 5.36
C LEU A 24 -8.54 -4.41 4.73
N ILE A 25 -9.83 -4.68 4.96
CA ILE A 25 -10.52 -5.83 4.36
C ILE A 25 -10.56 -5.71 2.84
N GLY A 26 -10.94 -4.53 2.32
CA GLY A 26 -10.96 -4.26 0.90
C GLY A 26 -9.59 -4.46 0.26
N MET A 27 -8.53 -3.94 0.88
CA MET A 27 -7.15 -4.15 0.45
C MET A 27 -6.74 -5.62 0.46
N ALA A 28 -7.10 -6.39 1.48
CA ALA A 28 -6.80 -7.82 1.56
C ALA A 28 -7.47 -8.61 0.42
N ILE A 29 -8.72 -8.27 0.08
CA ILE A 29 -9.45 -8.92 -1.02
C ILE A 29 -8.82 -8.60 -2.39
N ILE A 30 -8.42 -7.35 -2.62
CA ILE A 30 -7.88 -6.93 -3.92
C ILE A 30 -6.38 -7.17 -4.08
N ALA A 31 -5.65 -7.44 -3.00
CA ALA A 31 -4.19 -7.63 -2.98
C ALA A 31 -3.67 -8.54 -4.11
N PRO A 32 -4.14 -9.80 -4.28
CA PRO A 32 -3.58 -10.69 -5.31
C PRO A 32 -3.78 -10.15 -6.73
N LYS A 33 -4.90 -9.46 -6.99
CA LYS A 33 -5.18 -8.86 -8.31
C LYS A 33 -4.28 -7.64 -8.55
N TYR A 34 -4.06 -6.83 -7.53
CA TYR A 34 -3.19 -5.66 -7.60
C TYR A 34 -1.73 -6.09 -7.82
N ASP A 35 -1.29 -7.14 -7.13
CA ASP A 35 0.03 -7.73 -7.27
C ASP A 35 0.37 -8.09 -8.72
N VAL A 36 -0.51 -8.84 -9.38
CA VAL A 36 -0.31 -9.26 -10.77
C VAL A 36 -0.24 -8.05 -11.70
N ARG A 37 -1.15 -7.09 -11.54
CA ARG A 37 -1.20 -5.89 -12.38
C ARG A 37 0.04 -5.02 -12.18
N GLN A 38 0.44 -4.82 -10.95
CA GLN A 38 1.59 -3.99 -10.61
C GLN A 38 2.88 -4.58 -11.18
N ARG A 39 3.07 -5.90 -11.09
CA ARG A 39 4.21 -6.60 -11.72
C ARG A 39 4.26 -6.38 -13.24
N GLN A 40 3.11 -6.43 -13.92
CA GLN A 40 3.04 -6.20 -15.37
C GLN A 40 3.42 -4.76 -15.74
N ILE A 41 2.94 -3.78 -14.97
CA ILE A 41 3.23 -2.36 -15.21
C ILE A 41 4.70 -2.05 -14.95
N GLU A 42 5.21 -2.46 -13.80
CA GLU A 42 6.61 -2.24 -13.41
C GLU A 42 7.57 -2.95 -14.38
N GLY A 43 7.26 -4.19 -14.81
CA GLY A 43 8.06 -4.89 -15.80
C GLY A 43 8.17 -4.15 -17.14
N ARG A 44 7.07 -3.59 -17.66
CA ARG A 44 7.10 -2.76 -18.88
C ARG A 44 7.87 -1.46 -18.69
N PHE A 45 7.77 -0.85 -17.51
CA PHE A 45 8.51 0.36 -17.18
C PHE A 45 10.02 0.10 -17.15
N LEU A 46 10.45 -0.93 -16.42
CA LEU A 46 11.85 -1.33 -16.32
C LEU A 46 12.43 -1.70 -17.69
N GLY A 47 11.69 -2.44 -18.52
CA GLY A 47 12.12 -2.78 -19.88
C GLY A 47 12.37 -1.55 -20.76
N ARG A 48 11.50 -0.51 -20.66
CA ARG A 48 11.74 0.77 -21.36
C ARG A 48 12.94 1.53 -20.81
N GLN A 49 13.14 1.51 -19.49
CA GLN A 49 14.27 2.16 -18.84
C GLN A 49 15.59 1.52 -19.27
N GLN A 50 15.66 0.18 -19.29
CA GLN A 50 16.80 -0.58 -19.78
C GLN A 50 17.09 -0.29 -21.26
N ALA A 51 16.06 -0.31 -22.11
CA ALA A 51 16.23 0.01 -23.54
C ALA A 51 16.74 1.44 -23.76
N ASN A 52 16.30 2.40 -22.94
CA ASN A 52 16.81 3.77 -23.00
C ASN A 52 18.27 3.87 -22.54
N ASN A 53 18.60 3.24 -21.41
CA ASN A 53 19.97 3.20 -20.88
C ASN A 53 20.94 2.61 -21.91
N GLU A 54 20.53 1.53 -22.57
CA GLU A 54 21.33 0.87 -23.61
C GLU A 54 21.52 1.77 -24.85
N ARG A 55 20.49 2.51 -25.28
CA ARG A 55 20.62 3.51 -26.36
C ARG A 55 21.60 4.62 -25.97
N THR A 56 21.53 5.13 -24.75
CA THR A 56 22.46 6.13 -24.23
C THR A 56 23.90 5.60 -24.17
N ARG A 57 24.08 4.35 -23.74
CA ARG A 57 25.38 3.67 -23.68
C ARG A 57 26.04 3.57 -25.06
N ARG A 58 25.28 3.11 -26.06
CA ARG A 58 25.74 3.04 -27.45
C ARG A 58 26.08 4.41 -28.03
N ALA A 59 25.27 5.43 -27.73
CA ALA A 59 25.56 6.80 -28.15
C ALA A 59 26.85 7.35 -27.53
N ALA A 60 27.21 6.89 -26.32
CA ALA A 60 28.47 7.22 -25.65
C ALA A 60 29.67 6.36 -26.11
N GLY A 61 29.49 5.46 -27.09
CA GLY A 61 30.55 4.58 -27.59
C GLY A 61 30.99 3.49 -26.60
N LEU A 62 30.20 3.24 -25.56
CA LEU A 62 30.45 2.18 -24.58
C LEU A 62 29.96 0.83 -25.13
N GLU A 63 30.61 -0.27 -24.71
CA GLU A 63 30.17 -1.60 -25.11
C GLU A 63 28.73 -1.90 -24.66
N PRO A 64 27.93 -2.57 -25.52
CA PRO A 64 26.61 -3.08 -25.19
C PRO A 64 26.67 -3.99 -23.96
N ILE A 65 25.69 -3.86 -23.06
CA ILE A 65 25.51 -4.88 -22.02
C ILE A 65 24.76 -6.05 -22.64
N ASP A 66 25.31 -7.27 -22.53
CA ASP A 66 24.54 -8.47 -22.84
C ASP A 66 23.49 -8.71 -21.75
N LEU A 67 22.28 -8.23 -22.03
CA LEU A 67 21.12 -8.35 -21.16
C LEU A 67 20.65 -9.81 -21.01
N ALA A 68 21.02 -10.71 -21.93
CA ALA A 68 20.67 -12.12 -21.84
C ALA A 68 21.60 -12.87 -20.87
N GLU A 69 22.88 -12.49 -20.81
CA GLU A 69 23.84 -13.04 -19.86
C GLU A 69 23.61 -12.54 -18.42
N GLN A 70 23.10 -11.30 -18.27
CA GLN A 70 22.74 -10.72 -16.97
C GLN A 70 21.29 -10.99 -16.53
N ALA A 71 20.53 -11.75 -17.32
CA ALA A 71 19.15 -12.09 -16.97
C ALA A 71 19.14 -13.11 -15.82
N GLU A 72 19.15 -12.59 -14.58
CA GLU A 72 18.88 -13.42 -13.40
C GLU A 72 17.43 -13.90 -13.40
N ASP A 73 17.22 -15.06 -12.77
CA ASP A 73 15.92 -15.71 -12.73
C ASP A 73 14.87 -14.78 -12.10
N ARG A 74 13.72 -14.66 -12.75
CA ARG A 74 12.72 -13.63 -12.46
C ARG A 74 12.20 -13.69 -11.02
N ASP A 75 12.21 -14.88 -10.43
CA ASP A 75 11.77 -15.14 -9.06
C ASP A 75 12.85 -14.78 -8.02
N LEU A 76 14.12 -14.71 -8.42
CA LEU A 76 15.25 -14.27 -7.58
C LEU A 76 15.37 -12.74 -7.50
N VAL A 77 14.98 -12.03 -8.57
CA VAL A 77 15.08 -10.56 -8.69
C VAL A 77 13.71 -9.89 -8.76
N ALA A 78 12.68 -10.50 -8.18
CA ALA A 78 11.34 -9.91 -8.15
C ALA A 78 11.45 -8.45 -7.67
N PRO A 79 11.13 -7.45 -8.51
CA PRO A 79 11.37 -6.07 -8.17
C PRO A 79 10.72 -5.75 -6.83
N ARG A 80 11.50 -5.17 -5.90
CA ARG A 80 10.92 -4.46 -4.76
C ARG A 80 9.98 -3.42 -5.35
N ARG A 81 8.67 -3.61 -5.17
CA ARG A 81 7.65 -2.74 -5.75
C ARG A 81 7.96 -1.29 -5.46
N ILE A 82 7.79 -0.45 -6.47
CA ILE A 82 8.08 0.98 -6.34
C ILE A 82 7.13 1.61 -5.31
N VAL A 83 5.85 1.21 -5.33
CA VAL A 83 4.85 1.61 -4.33
C VAL A 83 4.18 0.36 -3.77
N PRO A 84 4.64 -0.16 -2.63
CA PRO A 84 4.09 -1.39 -2.08
C PRO A 84 2.77 -1.15 -1.34
N LEU A 85 1.86 -2.11 -1.42
CA LEU A 85 0.54 -2.06 -0.78
C LEU A 85 0.62 -1.91 0.76
N TRP A 86 1.75 -2.31 1.37
CA TRP A 86 1.94 -2.24 2.81
C TRP A 86 1.88 -0.81 3.35
N THR A 87 2.27 0.22 2.58
CA THR A 87 2.22 1.61 3.08
C THR A 87 0.79 2.05 3.36
N LEU A 88 -0.14 1.73 2.45
CA LEU A 88 -1.57 1.98 2.63
C LEU A 88 -2.16 1.12 3.75
N ALA A 89 -1.74 -0.16 3.83
CA ALA A 89 -2.17 -1.04 4.91
C ALA A 89 -1.71 -0.56 6.29
N THR A 90 -0.46 -0.11 6.42
CA THR A 90 0.08 0.45 7.66
C THR A 90 -0.64 1.73 8.05
N LEU A 91 -0.88 2.64 7.10
CA LEU A 91 -1.63 3.86 7.35
C LEU A 91 -3.06 3.55 7.84
N ALA A 92 -3.75 2.63 7.17
CA ALA A 92 -5.08 2.21 7.57
C ALA A 92 -5.08 1.55 8.96
N ALA A 93 -4.10 0.70 9.26
CA ALA A 93 -3.95 0.07 10.58
C ALA A 93 -3.71 1.10 11.70
N ILE A 94 -2.84 2.09 11.46
CA ILE A 94 -2.62 3.20 12.41
C ILE A 94 -3.90 3.99 12.62
N ALA A 95 -4.62 4.32 11.54
CA ALA A 95 -5.90 5.03 11.63
C ALA A 95 -6.93 4.23 12.43
N THR A 96 -7.06 2.92 12.17
CA THR A 96 -7.97 2.04 12.92
C THR A 96 -7.61 2.03 14.41
N ALA A 97 -6.33 1.86 14.75
CA ALA A 97 -5.88 1.84 16.14
C ALA A 97 -6.11 3.18 16.84
N ALA A 98 -5.76 4.31 16.19
CA ALA A 98 -5.96 5.64 16.75
C ALA A 98 -7.45 5.95 16.97
N SER A 99 -8.31 5.65 15.99
CA SER A 99 -9.76 5.81 16.11
C SER A 99 -10.34 4.92 17.20
N ALA A 100 -9.90 3.66 17.32
CA ALA A 100 -10.34 2.76 18.39
C ALA A 100 -9.95 3.26 19.78
N VAL A 101 -8.72 3.79 19.94
CA VAL A 101 -8.27 4.38 21.20
C VAL A 101 -9.10 5.62 21.55
N MET A 102 -9.34 6.50 20.58
CA MET A 102 -10.14 7.71 20.81
C MET A 102 -11.60 7.39 21.14
N PHE A 103 -12.21 6.43 20.44
CA PHE A 103 -13.56 5.96 20.75
C PHE A 103 -13.62 5.36 22.17
N ALA A 104 -12.65 4.53 22.54
CA ALA A 104 -12.58 3.97 23.90
C ALA A 104 -12.42 5.06 24.97
N ARG A 105 -11.70 6.15 24.68
CA ARG A 105 -11.59 7.30 25.59
C ARG A 105 -12.92 8.03 25.72
N GLU A 106 -13.60 8.29 24.61
CA GLU A 106 -14.91 8.97 24.59
C GLU A 106 -15.97 8.18 25.39
N VAL A 107 -16.04 6.86 25.17
CA VAL A 107 -16.94 5.97 25.94
C VAL A 107 -16.65 6.04 27.44
N ARG A 108 -15.37 6.02 27.84
CA ARG A 108 -14.98 6.15 29.25
C ARG A 108 -15.35 7.50 29.85
N HIS A 109 -15.23 8.59 29.08
CA HIS A 109 -15.64 9.93 29.53
C HIS A 109 -17.16 10.05 29.66
N ALA A 110 -17.93 9.42 28.77
CA ALA A 110 -19.38 9.44 28.84
C ALA A 110 -19.96 8.60 29.99
N HIS A 111 -19.18 7.66 30.55
CA HIS A 111 -19.58 6.82 31.69
C HIS A 111 -19.11 7.37 33.06
N ARG A 112 -18.34 8.46 33.09
CA ARG A 112 -17.92 9.16 34.32
C ARG A 112 -18.83 10.36 34.56
#